data_AF-A0A919NRG1-F1
#
_entry.id   AF-A0A919NRG1-F1
#
_cell.length_a   1.000
_cell.length_b   1.000
_cell.length_c   1.000
_cell.angle_alpha   90.00
_cell.angle_beta   90.00
_cell.angle_gamma   90.00
#
_symmetry.space_group_name_H-M   'P 1'
#
loop_
_entity.id
_entity.type
_entity.pdbx_description
1 polymer ?
#
loop_
_entity_poly.entity_id
_entity_poly.type
_entity_poly.pdbx_seq_one_letter_code
_entity_poly.pdbx_strand_id
1 'polypeptide(L)'
;MTDQFSVITDDIAAHARSVDAIGDGVQEAGDAGRTVRAGGDAYGKVCNFLPPLMGFLQDTLIQGITDSANDLRDTAAKLRATAEEYDSTDAGSADAITRSGRLP
;
A
#
# COMPACT_ATOMS: atom_id res chain seq x y z
N MET A 1 25.13 -23.94 -11.30
CA MET A 1 24.74 -23.32 -10.01
C MET A 1 23.47 -22.57 -10.29
N THR A 2 22.33 -23.21 -10.09
CA THR A 2 21.03 -22.53 -10.15
C THR A 2 20.89 -21.87 -8.79
N ASP A 3 21.01 -20.54 -8.74
CA ASP A 3 20.58 -19.80 -7.56
C ASP A 3 19.11 -20.17 -7.35
N GLN A 4 18.86 -21.02 -6.37
CA GLN A 4 17.52 -21.24 -5.89
C GLN A 4 17.07 -19.90 -5.36
N PHE A 5 16.13 -19.28 -6.07
CA PHE A 5 15.34 -18.19 -5.54
C PHE A 5 14.55 -18.75 -4.36
N SER A 6 15.19 -18.85 -3.20
CA SER A 6 14.49 -18.91 -1.93
C SER A 6 13.90 -17.53 -1.74
N VAL A 7 12.79 -17.29 -2.43
CA VAL A 7 11.86 -16.27 -2.02
C VAL A 7 11.45 -16.69 -0.62
N ILE A 8 11.96 -15.98 0.38
CA ILE A 8 11.47 -16.14 1.74
C ILE A 8 10.06 -15.54 1.67
N THR A 9 9.04 -16.37 1.48
CA THR A 9 7.64 -15.93 1.38
C THR A 9 7.23 -15.14 2.63
N ASP A 10 7.85 -15.46 3.77
CA ASP A 10 7.78 -14.67 5.01
C ASP A 10 8.30 -13.23 4.85
N ASP A 11 9.35 -12.99 4.06
CA ASP A 11 9.89 -11.65 3.79
C ASP A 11 8.96 -10.85 2.88
N ILE A 12 8.33 -11.49 1.89
CA ILE A 12 7.30 -10.85 1.07
C ILE A 12 6.09 -10.49 1.94
N ALA A 13 5.64 -11.41 2.80
CA ALA A 13 4.55 -11.15 3.73
C ALA A 13 4.91 -10.05 4.73
N ALA A 14 6.17 -9.99 5.20
CA ALA A 14 6.68 -8.92 6.05
C ALA A 14 6.69 -7.58 5.31
N HIS A 15 7.13 -7.55 4.06
CA HIS A 15 7.11 -6.35 3.24
C HIS A 15 5.68 -5.86 3.02
N ALA A 16 4.73 -6.75 2.73
CA ALA A 16 3.32 -6.40 2.60
C ALA A 16 2.77 -5.72 3.87
N ARG A 17 3.14 -6.21 5.07
CA ARG A 17 2.78 -5.55 6.34
C ARG A 17 3.39 -4.16 6.48
N SER A 18 4.65 -3.99 6.09
CA SER A 18 5.30 -2.68 6.09
C SER A 18 4.65 -1.70 5.13
N VAL A 19 4.27 -2.14 3.92
CA VAL A 19 3.56 -1.33 2.94
C VAL A 19 2.18 -0.91 3.45
N ASP A 20 1.43 -1.81 4.09
CA ASP A 20 0.15 -1.46 4.72
C ASP A 20 0.31 -0.41 5.83
N ALA A 21 1.32 -0.56 6.69
CA ALA A 21 1.58 0.41 7.75
C ALA A 21 1.89 1.81 7.18
N ILE A 22 2.59 1.89 6.04
CA ILE A 22 2.81 3.15 5.32
C ILE A 22 1.49 3.67 4.75
N GLY A 23 0.68 2.80 4.13
CA GLY A 23 -0.64 3.15 3.61
C GLY A 23 -1.56 3.74 4.67
N ASP A 24 -1.55 3.18 5.88
CA ASP A 24 -2.33 3.69 7.01
C ASP A 24 -1.86 5.07 7.46
N GLY A 25 -0.54 5.31 7.54
CA GLY A 25 0.00 6.64 7.85
C GLY A 25 -0.31 7.69 6.77
N VAL A 26 -0.31 7.29 5.50
CA VAL A 26 -0.71 8.16 4.38
C VAL A 26 -2.21 8.48 4.46
N GLN A 27 -3.05 7.51 4.81
CA GLN A 27 -4.47 7.76 5.03
C GLN A 27 -4.70 8.70 6.21
N GLU A 28 -4.00 8.50 7.33
CA GLU A 28 -4.06 9.40 8.49
C GLU A 28 -3.68 10.84 8.10
N ALA A 29 -2.67 11.02 7.23
CA ALA A 29 -2.33 12.34 6.71
C ALA A 29 -3.45 12.96 5.86
N GLY A 30 -4.16 12.17 5.06
CA GLY A 30 -5.33 12.62 4.30
C GLY A 30 -6.50 13.03 5.20
N ASP A 31 -6.75 12.23 6.24
CA ASP A 31 -7.78 12.46 7.25
C ASP A 31 -7.47 13.74 8.05
N ALA A 32 -6.23 13.88 8.53
CA ALA A 32 -5.74 15.10 9.17
C ALA A 32 -5.88 16.30 8.24
N GLY A 33 -5.53 16.13 6.97
CA GLY A 33 -5.74 17.10 5.91
C GLY A 33 -7.16 17.64 5.94
N ARG A 34 -8.19 16.79 5.93
CA ARG A 34 -9.62 17.19 5.94
C ARG A 34 -10.01 18.01 7.17
N THR A 35 -9.38 17.78 8.32
CA THR A 35 -9.67 18.48 9.57
C THR A 35 -8.93 19.81 9.71
N VAL A 36 -7.69 19.89 9.20
CA VAL A 36 -6.84 21.08 9.29
C VAL A 36 -7.12 22.00 8.11
N ARG A 37 -8.18 22.79 8.22
CA ARG A 37 -8.57 23.83 7.25
C ARG A 37 -8.32 25.21 7.85
N ALA A 38 -7.60 26.06 7.12
CA ALA A 38 -7.48 27.46 7.48
C ALA A 38 -8.82 28.17 7.28
N GLY A 39 -9.31 28.89 8.30
CA GLY A 39 -10.49 29.74 8.16
C GLY A 39 -10.23 30.90 7.18
N GLY A 40 -11.29 31.41 6.54
CA GLY A 40 -11.16 32.51 5.56
C GLY A 40 -10.42 33.74 6.11
N ASP A 41 -10.63 34.05 7.40
CA ASP A 41 -9.97 35.17 8.08
C ASP A 41 -8.46 34.97 8.27
N ALA A 42 -7.94 33.74 8.18
CA ALA A 42 -6.51 33.45 8.32
C ALA A 42 -5.65 34.08 7.21
N TYR A 43 -6.25 34.40 6.07
CA TYR A 43 -5.58 35.05 4.93
C TYR A 43 -5.59 36.58 5.02
N GLY A 44 -6.34 37.14 5.96
CA GLY A 44 -6.51 38.58 6.12
C GLY A 44 -7.42 39.22 5.05
N LYS A 45 -7.85 40.45 5.32
CA LYS A 45 -8.90 41.14 4.52
C LYS A 45 -8.53 41.40 3.06
N VAL A 46 -7.25 41.68 2.79
CA VAL A 46 -6.77 41.99 1.43
C VAL A 46 -6.78 40.74 0.54
N CYS A 47 -6.59 39.56 1.13
CA CYS A 47 -6.45 38.31 0.39
C CYS A 47 -7.74 37.46 0.38
N ASN A 48 -8.91 38.07 0.53
CA ASN A 48 -10.20 37.36 0.62
C ASN A 48 -10.57 36.54 -0.63
N PHE A 49 -9.83 36.69 -1.74
CA PHE A 49 -10.00 35.86 -2.94
C PHE A 49 -9.26 34.51 -2.86
N LEU A 50 -8.27 34.37 -1.96
CA LEU A 50 -7.45 33.16 -1.82
C LEU A 50 -8.15 31.96 -1.18
N PRO A 51 -9.00 32.09 -0.13
CA PRO A 51 -9.61 30.94 0.54
C PRO A 51 -10.31 29.95 -0.40
N PRO A 52 -11.15 30.35 -1.39
CA PRO A 52 -11.77 29.39 -2.30
C PRO A 52 -10.75 28.68 -3.21
N LEU A 53 -9.70 29.37 -3.66
CA LEU A 53 -8.63 28.76 -4.47
C LEU A 53 -7.82 27.75 -3.66
N MET A 54 -7.50 28.09 -2.41
CA MET A 54 -6.79 27.21 -1.49
C MET A 54 -7.63 26.01 -1.10
N GLY A 55 -8.95 26.17 -0.91
CA GLY A 55 -9.86 25.05 -0.67
C GLY A 55 -9.83 24.03 -1.80
N PHE A 56 -9.96 24.48 -3.05
CA PHE A 56 -9.88 23.59 -4.22
C PHE A 56 -8.53 22.85 -4.31
N LEU A 57 -7.42 23.57 -4.11
CA LEU A 57 -6.09 22.96 -4.10
C LEU A 57 -5.98 21.91 -2.98
N GLN A 58 -6.45 22.24 -1.78
CA GLN A 58 -6.37 21.36 -0.63
C GLN A 58 -7.22 20.08 -0.82
N ASP A 59 -8.41 20.21 -1.40
CA ASP A 59 -9.25 19.07 -1.75
C ASP A 59 -8.57 18.15 -2.79
N THR A 60 -7.93 18.74 -3.80
CA THR A 60 -7.14 18.00 -4.81
C THR A 60 -5.98 17.24 -4.16
N LEU A 61 -5.25 17.88 -3.25
CA LEU A 61 -4.13 17.25 -2.54
C LEU A 61 -4.60 16.11 -1.64
N ILE A 62 -5.69 16.28 -0.91
CA ILE A 62 -6.25 15.24 -0.04
C ILE A 62 -6.76 14.05 -0.85
N GLN A 63 -7.35 14.30 -2.02
CA GLN A 63 -7.73 13.22 -2.92
C GLN A 63 -6.50 12.43 -3.36
N GLY A 64 -5.43 13.09 -3.81
CA GLY A 64 -4.20 12.41 -4.22
C GLY A 64 -3.54 11.62 -3.08
N ILE A 65 -3.58 12.13 -1.85
CA ILE A 65 -3.10 11.40 -0.65
C ILE A 65 -3.97 10.15 -0.41
N THR A 66 -5.29 10.28 -0.51
CA THR A 66 -6.22 9.17 -0.32
C THR A 66 -6.04 8.09 -1.40
N ASP A 67 -5.86 8.51 -2.66
CA ASP A 67 -5.58 7.59 -3.77
C ASP A 67 -4.25 6.86 -3.55
N SER A 68 -3.22 7.57 -3.10
CA SER A 68 -1.91 6.97 -2.77
C SER A 68 -2.03 5.93 -1.65
N ALA A 69 -2.85 6.18 -0.62
CA ALA A 69 -3.08 5.20 0.44
C ALA A 69 -3.77 3.93 -0.09
N ASN A 70 -4.72 4.07 -1.02
CA ASN A 70 -5.37 2.94 -1.67
C ASN A 70 -4.39 2.16 -2.56
N ASP A 71 -3.56 2.83 -3.36
CA ASP A 71 -2.54 2.19 -4.19
C ASP A 71 -1.53 1.38 -3.36
N LEU A 72 -1.17 1.88 -2.17
CA LEU A 72 -0.31 1.18 -1.23
C LEU A 72 -0.98 -0.09 -0.70
N ARG A 73 -2.26 -0.03 -0.31
CA ARG A 73 -3.03 -1.21 0.12
C ARG A 73 -3.18 -2.23 -1.00
N ASP A 74 -3.45 -1.79 -2.22
CA ASP A 74 -3.51 -2.64 -3.40
C ASP A 74 -2.16 -3.32 -3.65
N THR A 75 -1.06 -2.60 -3.46
CA THR A 75 0.29 -3.15 -3.56
C THR A 75 0.56 -4.19 -2.47
N ALA A 76 0.21 -3.91 -1.22
CA ALA A 76 0.33 -4.88 -0.13
C ALA A 76 -0.51 -6.14 -0.37
N ALA A 77 -1.74 -5.99 -0.90
CA ALA A 77 -2.58 -7.11 -1.28
C ALA A 77 -1.94 -7.97 -2.38
N LYS A 78 -1.37 -7.33 -3.42
CA LYS A 78 -0.63 -8.04 -4.48
C LYS A 78 0.60 -8.77 -3.93
N LEU A 79 1.33 -8.18 -2.99
CA LEU A 79 2.48 -8.84 -2.34
C LEU A 79 2.05 -10.11 -1.59
N ARG A 80 0.92 -10.07 -0.86
CA ARG A 80 0.37 -11.27 -0.18
C ARG A 80 -0.02 -12.35 -1.17
N ALA A 81 -0.74 -11.98 -2.23
CA ALA A 81 -1.13 -12.91 -3.28
C ALA A 81 0.11 -13.58 -3.92
N THR A 82 1.17 -12.81 -4.17
CA THR A 82 2.44 -13.36 -4.65
C THR A 82 3.06 -14.35 -3.65
N ALA A 83 3.10 -14.03 -2.36
CA ALA A 83 3.63 -14.96 -1.35
C ALA A 83 2.83 -16.27 -1.30
N GLU A 84 1.51 -16.20 -1.35
CA GLU A 84 0.61 -17.36 -1.39
C GLU A 84 0.82 -18.20 -2.67
N GLU A 85 1.04 -17.56 -3.83
CA GLU A 85 1.33 -18.24 -5.09
C GLU A 85 2.66 -19.01 -5.02
N TYR A 86 3.70 -18.43 -4.40
CA TYR A 86 4.96 -19.13 -4.16
C TYR A 86 4.77 -20.35 -3.25
N ASP A 87 4.12 -20.20 -2.10
CA ASP A 87 3.88 -21.31 -1.15
C ASP A 87 3.08 -22.45 -1.82
N SER A 88 2.05 -22.11 -2.61
CA SER A 88 1.24 -23.10 -3.32
C SER A 88 2.02 -23.86 -4.40
N THR A 89 2.90 -23.15 -5.12
CA THR A 89 3.75 -23.74 -6.15
C THR A 89 4.80 -24.67 -5.54
N ASP A 90 5.40 -24.28 -4.42
CA ASP A 90 6.39 -25.08 -3.72
C ASP A 90 5.76 -26.34 -3.11
N ALA A 91 4.61 -26.20 -2.44
CA ALA A 91 3.86 -27.34 -1.91
C ALA A 91 3.44 -28.33 -3.00
N GLY A 92 2.97 -27.83 -4.16
CA GLY A 92 2.61 -28.66 -5.30
C GLY A 92 3.81 -29.40 -5.90
N SER A 93 4.96 -28.75 -5.96
CA SER A 93 6.21 -29.34 -6.43
C SER A 93 6.73 -30.41 -5.46
N ALA A 94 6.67 -30.15 -4.15
CA ALA A 94 7.07 -31.10 -3.11
C ALA A 94 6.18 -32.36 -3.12
N ASP A 95 4.87 -32.23 -3.30
CA ASP A 95 3.95 -33.37 -3.44
C ASP A 95 4.26 -34.19 -4.71
N ALA A 96 4.50 -33.53 -5.84
CA ALA A 96 4.87 -34.20 -7.08
C ALA A 96 6.18 -35.01 -6.94
N ILE A 97 7.20 -34.44 -6.30
CA ILE A 97 8.47 -35.13 -6.02
C ILE A 97 8.25 -36.33 -5.10
N THR A 98 7.51 -36.14 -4.00
CA THR A 98 7.20 -37.20 -3.03
C THR A 98 6.46 -38.36 -3.70
N ARG A 99 5.50 -38.05 -4.58
CA ARG A 99 4.75 -39.05 -5.36
C ARG A 99 5.65 -39.80 -6.33
N SER A 100 6.56 -39.10 -7.01
CA SER A 100 7.51 -39.67 -7.97
C SER A 100 8.49 -40.62 -7.30
N GLY A 101 9.01 -40.26 -6.11
CA GLY A 101 9.91 -41.10 -5.32
C GLY A 101 9.21 -42.30 -4.64
N ARG A 102 7.88 -42.37 -4.69
CA ARG A 102 7.08 -43.49 -4.15
C ARG A 102 6.71 -44.54 -5.19
N LEU A 103 7.02 -44.33 -6.47
CA LEU A 103 6.82 -45.32 -7.53
C LEU A 103 7.94 -46.40 -7.46
N PRO A 104 7.59 -47.70 -7.45
CA PRO A 104 8.55 -48.81 -7.36
C PRO A 104 9.37 -49.03 -8.63
#